data_AF-A0A9E5UX15-F1
#
_entry.id   AF-A0A9E5UX15-F1
#
_cell.length_a   1.000
_cell.length_b   1.000
_cell.length_c   1.000
_cell.angle_alpha   90.00
_cell.angle_beta   90.00
_cell.angle_gamma   90.00
#
_symmetry.space_group_name_H-M   'P 1'
#
loop_
_entity.id
_entity.type
_entity.pdbx_description
1 polymer ?
#
loop_
_entity_poly.entity_id
_entity_poly.type
_entity_poly.pdbx_seq_one_letter_code
_entity_poly.pdbx_strand_id
1 'polypeptide(L)'
;IKLMDKGHIVPPEVRDLMIRTAQQHTIPYQFEVLDAGSTDARAIQIAQSGVPSGCISIPTRHLHTTSESVYLGDVQACVDLLAAILANPIENIRPH
;
A
#
# COMPACT_ATOMS: atom_id res chain seq x y z
N ILE A 1 -0.77 2.23 4.66
CA ILE A 1 0.19 1.18 4.19
C ILE A 1 -0.37 -0.17 4.57
N LYS A 2 -0.73 -1.01 3.60
CA LYS A 2 -1.23 -2.37 3.87
C LYS A 2 -0.14 -3.22 4.52
N LEU A 3 -0.52 -4.03 5.51
CA LEU A 3 0.29 -5.10 6.09
C LEU A 3 -0.19 -6.46 5.60
N MET A 4 -1.51 -6.66 5.62
CA MET A 4 -2.14 -7.86 5.07
C MET A 4 -3.61 -7.62 4.71
N ASP A 5 -4.13 -8.50 3.86
CA ASP A 5 -5.54 -8.84 3.74
C ASP A 5 -5.70 -10.37 3.69
N LYS A 6 -6.93 -10.89 3.53
CA LYS A 6 -7.20 -12.34 3.56
C LYS A 6 -6.39 -13.16 2.54
N GLY A 7 -5.88 -12.55 1.47
CA GLY A 7 -5.10 -13.24 0.45
C GLY A 7 -3.77 -12.60 0.10
N HIS A 8 -3.36 -11.54 0.79
CA HIS A 8 -2.12 -10.82 0.52
C HIS A 8 -1.39 -10.56 1.83
N ILE A 9 -0.12 -10.96 1.92
CA ILE A 9 0.76 -10.57 3.02
C ILE A 9 1.88 -9.77 2.38
N VAL A 10 1.97 -8.48 2.74
CA VAL A 10 2.94 -7.58 2.10
C VAL A 10 4.37 -8.04 2.46
N PRO A 11 5.23 -8.32 1.47
CA PRO A 11 6.62 -8.66 1.73
C PRO A 11 7.32 -7.56 2.54
N PRO A 12 8.14 -7.91 3.55
CA PRO A 12 8.82 -6.93 4.39
C PRO A 12 9.58 -5.86 3.60
N GLU A 13 10.24 -6.21 2.51
CA GLU A 13 11.02 -5.31 1.67
C GLU A 13 10.14 -4.23 1.02
N VAL A 14 8.95 -4.62 0.53
CA VAL A 14 7.97 -3.71 -0.09
C VAL A 14 7.34 -2.81 0.98
N ARG A 15 7.00 -3.38 2.13
CA ARG A 15 6.49 -2.63 3.29
C ARG A 15 7.50 -1.58 3.75
N ASP A 16 8.76 -1.99 3.92
CA ASP A 16 9.82 -1.15 4.47
C ASP A 16 10.26 -0.09 3.45
N LEU A 17 10.13 -0.34 2.14
CA LEU A 17 10.22 0.71 1.13
C LEU A 17 9.17 1.80 1.39
N MET A 18 7.88 1.44 1.48
CA MET A 18 6.80 2.42 1.70
C MET A 18 6.98 3.20 3.01
N ILE A 19 7.34 2.51 4.11
CA ILE A 19 7.56 3.14 5.42
C ILE A 19 8.73 4.12 5.35
N ARG A 20 9.88 3.71 4.80
CA ARG A 20 11.06 4.57 4.71
C ARG A 20 10.79 5.79 3.84
N THR A 21 10.14 5.63 2.69
CA THR A 21 9.77 6.75 1.83
C THR A 21 8.84 7.72 2.56
N ALA A 22 7.81 7.23 3.25
CA ALA A 22 6.91 8.08 4.01
C ALA A 22 7.66 8.87 5.10
N GLN A 23 8.56 8.22 5.84
CA GLN A 23 9.37 8.86 6.88
C GLN A 23 10.34 9.92 6.32
N GLN A 24 11.06 9.60 5.24
CA GLN A 24 12.00 10.52 4.59
C GLN A 24 11.33 11.81 4.10
N HIS A 25 10.10 11.69 3.61
CA HIS A 25 9.32 12.82 3.11
C HIS A 25 8.37 13.42 4.16
N THR A 26 8.40 12.96 5.41
CA THR A 26 7.52 13.41 6.50
C THR A 26 6.02 13.28 6.14
N ILE A 27 5.67 12.23 5.40
CA ILE A 27 4.29 11.94 5.00
C ILE A 27 3.60 11.14 6.11
N PRO A 28 2.45 11.58 6.64
CA PRO A 28 1.71 10.82 7.63
C PRO A 28 1.22 9.50 7.03
N TYR A 29 1.34 8.42 7.79
CA TYR A 29 0.84 7.11 7.38
C TYR A 29 0.32 6.34 8.58
N GLN A 30 -0.54 5.36 8.29
CA GLN A 30 -0.97 4.35 9.24
C GLN A 30 -0.92 2.96 8.60
N PHE A 31 -0.93 1.93 9.44
CA PHE A 31 -1.00 0.56 8.98
C PHE A 31 -2.44 0.13 8.74
N GLU A 32 -2.63 -0.68 7.70
CA GLU A 32 -3.91 -1.30 7.38
C GLU A 32 -3.77 -2.82 7.50
N VAL A 33 -4.64 -3.41 8.30
CA VAL A 33 -4.91 -4.84 8.36
C VAL A 33 -6.36 -5.01 7.98
N LEU A 34 -6.63 -5.77 6.93
CA LEU A 34 -7.98 -6.02 6.46
C LEU A 34 -8.38 -7.48 6.73
N ASP A 35 -9.23 -7.69 7.73
CA ASP A 35 -9.66 -9.04 8.16
C ASP A 35 -10.60 -9.73 7.16
N ALA A 36 -11.33 -8.94 6.36
CA ALA A 36 -12.30 -9.42 5.39
C ALA A 36 -12.21 -8.64 4.08
N GLY A 37 -12.20 -9.37 2.96
CA GLY A 37 -11.92 -8.81 1.64
C GLY A 37 -10.47 -9.03 1.22
N SER A 38 -10.16 -8.62 0.00
CA SER A 38 -8.82 -8.67 -0.57
C SER A 38 -8.69 -7.60 -1.64
N THR A 39 -7.49 -7.44 -2.18
CA THR A 39 -7.16 -6.47 -3.23
C THR A 39 -6.53 -7.17 -4.42
N ASP A 40 -6.34 -6.45 -5.53
CA ASP A 40 -5.63 -6.97 -6.71
C ASP A 40 -4.18 -7.38 -6.38
N ALA A 41 -3.62 -6.85 -5.28
CA ALA A 41 -2.28 -7.19 -4.80
C ALA A 41 -2.13 -8.70 -4.50
N ARG A 42 -3.20 -9.38 -4.09
CA ARG A 42 -3.23 -10.86 -3.95
C ARG A 42 -2.90 -11.54 -5.27
N ALA A 43 -3.59 -11.17 -6.34
CA ALA A 43 -3.43 -11.79 -7.66
C ALA A 43 -2.04 -11.47 -8.23
N ILE A 44 -1.55 -10.24 -8.02
CA ILE A 44 -0.20 -9.82 -8.41
C ILE A 44 0.85 -10.64 -7.65
N GLN A 45 0.68 -10.83 -6.33
CA GLN A 45 1.66 -11.54 -5.49
C GLN A 45 1.95 -12.95 -6.01
N ILE A 46 0.91 -13.66 -6.47
CA ILE A 46 0.99 -15.06 -6.93
C ILE A 46 1.20 -15.19 -8.44
N ALA A 47 1.34 -14.08 -9.17
CA ALA A 47 1.54 -14.12 -10.61
C ALA A 47 2.94 -14.65 -10.95
N GLN A 48 3.03 -15.50 -11.97
CA GLN A 48 4.30 -16.09 -12.45
C GLN A 48 5.07 -16.80 -11.32
N SER A 49 6.35 -16.48 -11.12
CA SER A 49 7.19 -16.99 -10.02
C SER A 49 7.00 -16.21 -8.70
N GLY A 50 6.00 -15.35 -8.63
CA GLY A 50 5.74 -14.44 -7.52
C GLY A 50 6.31 -13.04 -7.80
N VAL A 51 5.48 -12.03 -7.54
CA VAL A 51 5.87 -10.61 -7.71
C VAL A 51 5.73 -9.91 -6.37
N PRO A 52 6.82 -9.33 -5.80
CA PRO A 52 6.72 -8.51 -4.61
C PRO A 52 5.70 -7.37 -4.82
N SER A 53 4.63 -7.37 -4.03
CA SER A 53 3.52 -6.44 -4.21
C SER A 53 3.08 -5.82 -2.88
N GLY A 54 2.62 -4.58 -2.94
CA GLY A 54 2.13 -3.79 -1.81
C GLY A 54 0.88 -3.02 -2.21
N CYS A 55 0.21 -2.42 -1.23
CA CYS A 55 -0.98 -1.62 -1.46
C CYS A 55 -0.98 -0.35 -0.60
N ILE A 56 -1.29 0.78 -1.24
CA ILE A 56 -1.56 2.06 -0.58
C ILE A 56 -3.07 2.23 -0.60
N SER A 57 -3.68 2.23 0.58
CA SER A 57 -5.12 2.35 0.76
C SER A 57 -5.45 3.71 1.35
N ILE A 58 -6.46 4.38 0.78
CA ILE A 58 -7.02 5.59 1.35
C ILE A 58 -8.01 5.18 2.46
N PRO A 59 -7.92 5.75 3.68
CA PRO A 59 -8.92 5.54 4.72
C PRO A 59 -10.29 6.05 4.25
N THR A 60 -11.25 5.14 4.16
CA THR A 60 -12.58 5.42 3.60
C THR A 60 -13.67 4.94 4.55
N ARG A 61 -14.75 5.72 4.67
CA ARG A 61 -16.00 5.30 5.33
C ARG A 61 -17.05 4.89 4.30
N HIS A 62 -17.83 3.86 4.65
CA HIS A 62 -18.90 3.29 3.82
C HIS A 62 -18.40 2.70 2.50
N LEU A 63 -17.21 2.07 2.53
CA LEU A 63 -16.64 1.37 1.38
C LEU A 63 -17.64 0.34 0.79
N HIS A 64 -17.77 0.29 -0.53
CA HIS A 64 -18.76 -0.51 -1.28
C HIS A 64 -20.23 -0.08 -1.11
N THR A 65 -20.49 1.17 -0.76
CA THR A 65 -21.84 1.76 -0.80
C THR A 65 -21.97 2.79 -1.93
N THR A 66 -23.18 3.30 -2.17
CA THR A 66 -23.42 4.34 -3.20
C THR A 66 -22.77 5.68 -2.87
N SER A 67 -22.41 5.92 -1.60
CA SER A 67 -21.80 7.16 -1.14
C SER A 67 -20.69 6.87 -0.15
N GLU A 68 -19.45 6.98 -0.61
CA GLU A 68 -18.26 6.83 0.21
C GLU A 68 -17.78 8.20 0.72
N SER A 69 -16.97 8.20 1.78
CA SER A 69 -16.42 9.45 2.33
C SER A 69 -14.97 9.27 2.72
N VAL A 70 -14.14 10.24 2.34
CA VAL A 70 -12.70 10.28 2.59
C VAL A 70 -12.31 11.65 3.13
N TYR A 71 -11.19 11.72 3.83
CA TYR A 71 -10.56 12.99 4.18
C TYR A 71 -9.58 13.39 3.08
N LEU A 72 -9.69 14.61 2.54
CA LEU A 72 -8.82 15.07 1.45
C LEU A 72 -7.33 15.07 1.81
N GLY A 73 -6.99 15.27 3.09
CA GLY A 73 -5.61 15.17 3.54
C GLY A 73 -5.04 13.75 3.42
N ASP A 74 -5.86 12.71 3.64
CA ASP A 74 -5.42 11.32 3.46
C ASP A 74 -5.23 10.98 1.98
N VAL A 75 -6.10 11.52 1.11
CA VAL A 75 -5.95 11.39 -0.34
C VAL A 75 -4.62 12.01 -0.78
N GLN A 76 -4.32 13.22 -0.33
CA GLN A 76 -3.07 13.90 -0.66
C GLN A 76 -1.85 13.12 -0.13
N ALA A 77 -1.88 12.64 1.12
CA ALA A 77 -0.80 11.82 1.67
C ALA A 77 -0.56 10.52 0.87
N CYS A 78 -1.63 9.89 0.37
CA CYS A 78 -1.50 8.71 -0.50
C CYS A 78 -0.86 9.05 -1.85
N VAL A 79 -1.24 10.18 -2.45
CA VAL A 79 -0.63 10.68 -3.70
C VAL A 79 0.84 11.01 -3.49
N ASP A 80 1.16 11.73 -2.41
CA ASP A 80 2.53 12.12 -2.07
C ASP A 80 3.41 10.89 -1.86
N LEU A 81 2.90 9.87 -1.17
CA LEU A 81 3.63 8.63 -0.95
C LEU A 81 3.89 7.88 -2.26
N LEU A 82 2.86 7.73 -3.11
CA LEU A 82 3.02 7.06 -4.40
C LEU A 82 4.01 7.81 -5.30
N ALA A 83 3.87 9.14 -5.39
CA ALA A 83 4.77 9.98 -6.18
C ALA A 83 6.22 9.90 -5.67
N ALA A 84 6.42 9.95 -4.35
CA ALA A 84 7.74 9.83 -3.75
C ALA A 84 8.37 8.44 -4.01
N ILE A 85 7.58 7.36 -3.97
CA ILE A 85 8.09 6.03 -4.32
C ILE A 85 8.54 5.98 -5.79
N LEU A 86 7.74 6.53 -6.71
CA LEU A 86 8.03 6.51 -8.15
C LEU A 86 9.18 7.45 -8.55
N ALA A 87 9.40 8.52 -7.79
CA ALA A 87 10.46 9.49 -8.04
C ALA A 87 11.84 9.03 -7.55
N ASN A 88 11.91 7.95 -6.76
CA ASN A 88 13.15 7.44 -6.18
C ASN A 88 13.50 6.05 -6.71
N PRO A 89 14.80 5.68 -6.78
CA PRO A 89 15.20 4.32 -7.10
C PRO A 89 14.62 3.31 -6.12
N ILE A 90 14.12 2.20 -6.66
CA ILE A 90 13.65 1.08 -5.86
C ILE A 90 14.87 0.25 -5.46
N GLU A 91 15.36 0.47 -4.24
CA GLU A 91 16.49 -0.27 -3.69
C GLU A 91 16.01 -1.44 -2.82
N ASN A 92 16.73 -2.57 -2.91
CA ASN A 92 16.59 -3.73 -2.02
C ASN A 92 15.29 -4.53 -2.12
N ILE A 93 14.54 -4.45 -3.23
CA ILE A 93 13.52 -5.45 -3.56
C ILE A 93 14.19 -6.55 -4.38
N ARG A 94 14.53 -7.68 -3.74
CA ARG A 94 15.09 -8.82 -4.45
C ARG A 94 13.96 -9.55 -5.19
N PRO A 95 14.06 -9.80 -6.50
CA PRO A 95 13.23 -10.82 -7.12
C PRO A 95 13.65 -12.18 -6.53
N HIS A 96 12.65 -12.99 -6.16
CA HIS A 96 12.86 -14.37 -5.75
C HIS A 96 13.38 -15.20 -6.93
#